data_AF-Q843P1-F1
#
_entry.id   AF-Q843P1-F1
#
_cell.length_a   1.000
_cell.length_b   1.000
_cell.length_c   1.000
_cell.angle_alpha   90.00
_cell.angle_beta   90.00
_cell.angle_gamma   90.00
#
_symmetry.space_group_name_H-M   'P 1'
#
loop_
_entity.id
_entity.type
_entity.pdbx_description
1 polymer ?
#
loop_
_entity_poly.entity_id
_entity_poly.type
_entity_poly.pdbx_seq_one_letter_code
_entity_poly.pdbx_strand_id
1 'polypeptide(L)'
;SFFHWGISAWSIYAIVALALAYFKFRKNAPGLISATLYPILGKHAKGPIGQLIDIIAVFATVIGVATTLGLGAQQINGGLTYLFGVPNNFTVQFTIIVIVTILFMLSAMSGLDKGIQLLSNVNIYVAGVLLVLTLILGPTLFIMNNFTNSFGDYLQNIIQMSFQTA
;
A
#
# COMPACT_ATOMS: atom_id res chain seq x y z
N SER A 1 -6.94 -10.35 12.10
CA SER A 1 -6.94 -9.22 11.14
C SER A 1 -5.98 -8.10 11.55
N PHE A 2 -6.16 -7.50 12.74
CA PHE A 2 -5.29 -6.41 13.23
C PHE A 2 -3.79 -6.75 13.26
N PHE A 3 -3.40 -7.99 13.51
CA PHE A 3 -1.99 -8.38 13.49
C PHE A 3 -1.30 -8.14 12.13
N HIS A 4 -1.98 -8.47 11.02
CA HIS A 4 -1.40 -8.35 9.67
C HIS A 4 -1.48 -6.93 9.09
N TRP A 5 -2.45 -6.10 9.53
CA TRP A 5 -2.71 -4.76 8.98
C TRP A 5 -2.44 -3.63 9.98
N GLY A 6 -2.05 -3.97 11.20
CA GLY A 6 -1.77 -3.05 12.31
C GLY A 6 -0.28 -2.75 12.44
N ILE A 7 0.18 -2.60 13.68
CA ILE A 7 1.50 -2.02 13.99
C ILE A 7 2.65 -2.75 13.28
N SER A 8 2.59 -4.08 13.19
CA SER A 8 3.65 -4.89 12.59
C SER A 8 3.92 -4.50 11.13
N ALA A 9 2.88 -4.32 10.32
CA ALA A 9 3.02 -3.91 8.92
C ALA A 9 3.50 -2.45 8.80
N TRP A 10 2.90 -1.53 9.56
CA TRP A 10 3.25 -0.10 9.51
C TRP A 10 4.66 0.20 10.05
N SER A 11 5.17 -0.61 10.98
CA SER A 11 6.52 -0.44 11.54
C SER A 11 7.60 -0.62 10.48
N ILE A 12 7.43 -1.57 9.55
CA ILE A 12 8.37 -1.79 8.43
C ILE A 12 8.41 -0.53 7.55
N TYR A 13 7.25 0.03 7.19
CA TYR A 13 7.18 1.27 6.41
C TYR A 13 7.80 2.45 7.15
N ALA A 14 7.52 2.60 8.45
CA ALA A 14 8.06 3.69 9.27
C ALA A 14 9.59 3.66 9.31
N ILE A 15 10.20 2.49 9.48
CA ILE A 15 11.67 2.33 9.51
C ILE A 15 12.28 2.75 8.16
N VAL A 16 11.75 2.23 7.05
CA VAL A 16 12.28 2.52 5.71
C VAL A 16 12.07 4.00 5.35
N ALA A 17 10.89 4.55 5.62
CA ALA A 17 10.57 5.95 5.36
C ALA A 17 11.45 6.90 6.19
N LEU A 18 11.67 6.58 7.47
CA LEU A 18 12.54 7.38 8.35
C LEU A 18 13.99 7.36 7.87
N ALA A 19 14.50 6.19 7.48
CA ALA A 19 15.85 6.08 6.93
C ALA A 19 16.00 6.95 5.66
N LEU A 20 15.10 6.79 4.69
CA LEU A 20 15.10 7.61 3.47
C LEU A 20 14.99 9.11 3.78
N ALA A 21 14.06 9.50 4.65
CA ALA A 21 13.85 10.91 5.02
C ALA A 21 15.09 11.50 5.71
N TYR A 22 15.70 10.78 6.65
CA TYR A 22 16.91 11.23 7.33
C TYR A 22 18.05 11.45 6.33
N PHE A 23 18.33 10.47 5.47
CA PHE A 23 19.42 10.60 4.51
C PHE A 23 19.15 11.68 3.46
N LYS A 24 17.90 11.77 2.98
CA LYS A 24 17.51 12.78 1.99
C LYS A 24 17.55 14.20 2.56
N PHE A 25 16.89 14.44 3.70
CA PHE A 25 16.67 15.80 4.22
C PHE A 25 17.73 16.25 5.22
N ARG A 26 18.27 15.36 6.06
CA ARG A 26 19.30 15.72 7.06
C ARG A 26 20.71 15.59 6.52
N LYS A 27 20.98 14.63 5.62
CA LYS A 27 22.31 14.37 5.07
C LYS A 27 22.48 14.82 3.62
N ASN A 28 21.44 15.37 2.99
CA ASN A 28 21.45 15.78 1.57
C ASN A 28 21.91 14.65 0.62
N ALA A 29 21.64 13.40 0.99
CA ALA A 29 21.98 12.24 0.18
C ALA A 29 20.93 12.02 -0.94
N PRO A 30 21.26 11.24 -1.99
CA PRO A 30 20.27 10.79 -2.96
C PRO A 30 19.13 10.03 -2.27
N GLY A 31 17.93 10.08 -2.84
CA GLY A 31 16.75 9.34 -2.36
C GLY A 31 16.78 7.86 -2.74
N LEU A 32 17.94 7.22 -2.59
CA LEU A 32 18.18 5.82 -2.95
C LEU A 32 18.21 4.97 -1.68
N ILE A 33 17.77 3.72 -1.77
CA ILE A 33 17.82 2.79 -0.63
C ILE A 33 19.27 2.51 -0.27
N SER A 34 20.13 2.33 -1.28
CA SER A 34 21.58 2.16 -1.10
C SER A 34 22.23 3.28 -0.29
N ALA A 35 21.78 4.53 -0.47
CA ALA A 35 22.31 5.69 0.24
C ALA A 35 22.05 5.61 1.76
N THR A 36 20.95 4.99 2.17
CA THR A 36 20.63 4.79 3.60
C THR A 36 21.57 3.79 4.28
N LEU A 37 22.20 2.91 3.50
CA LEU A 37 23.11 1.88 3.98
C LEU A 37 24.59 2.32 4.00
N TYR A 38 24.87 3.57 3.63
CA TYR A 38 26.21 4.14 3.67
C TYR A 38 26.93 4.02 5.03
N PRO A 39 26.29 4.18 6.21
CA PRO A 39 26.98 4.00 7.49
C PRO A 39 27.53 2.59 7.72
N ILE A 40 26.93 1.58 7.09
CA ILE A 40 27.28 0.17 7.25
C ILE A 40 28.25 -0.25 6.14
N LEU A 41 27.95 0.09 4.89
CA LEU A 41 28.69 -0.38 3.71
C LEU A 41 29.80 0.60 3.27
N GLY A 42 29.81 1.82 3.80
CA GLY A 42 30.75 2.89 3.42
C GLY A 42 30.72 3.16 1.91
N LYS A 43 31.91 3.24 1.30
CA LYS A 43 32.07 3.49 -0.15
C LYS A 43 31.36 2.47 -1.04
N HIS A 44 31.13 1.24 -0.57
CA HIS A 44 30.48 0.19 -1.36
C HIS A 44 29.01 0.50 -1.66
N ALA A 45 28.35 1.30 -0.82
CA ALA A 45 27.00 1.79 -1.07
C ALA A 45 26.90 2.69 -2.32
N LYS A 46 28.01 3.24 -2.81
CA LYS A 46 28.07 4.03 -4.06
C LYS A 46 28.58 3.21 -5.25
N GLY A 47 28.97 1.95 -5.03
CA GLY A 47 29.53 1.06 -6.04
C GLY A 47 28.51 0.01 -6.52
N PRO A 48 28.99 -1.11 -7.10
CA PRO A 48 28.13 -2.17 -7.64
C PRO A 48 27.17 -2.78 -6.62
N ILE A 49 27.58 -2.87 -5.35
CA ILE A 49 26.73 -3.38 -4.27
C ILE A 49 25.54 -2.43 -4.04
N GLY A 50 25.77 -1.12 -4.02
CA GLY A 50 24.69 -0.14 -3.92
C GLY A 50 23.68 -0.23 -5.06
N GLN A 51 24.18 -0.35 -6.30
CA GLN A 51 23.33 -0.53 -7.49
C GLN A 51 22.48 -1.78 -7.40
N LEU A 52 23.04 -2.91 -6.94
CA LEU A 52 22.29 -4.15 -6.74
C LEU A 52 21.14 -3.96 -5.72
N ILE A 53 21.39 -3.26 -4.62
CA ILE A 53 20.37 -2.98 -3.59
C ILE A 53 19.25 -2.13 -4.18
N ASP A 54 19.58 -1.08 -4.93
CA ASP A 54 18.57 -0.22 -5.56
C ASP A 54 17.76 -0.99 -6.62
N ILE A 55 18.39 -1.88 -7.39
CA ILE A 55 17.70 -2.76 -8.35
C ILE A 55 16.70 -3.66 -7.62
N ILE A 56 17.13 -4.33 -6.54
CA ILE A 56 16.24 -5.19 -5.75
C ILE A 56 15.06 -4.39 -5.19
N ALA A 57 15.30 -3.17 -4.70
CA ALA A 57 14.24 -2.29 -4.19
C ALA A 57 13.22 -1.91 -5.27
N VAL A 58 13.67 -1.61 -6.49
CA VAL A 58 12.78 -1.36 -7.62
C VAL A 58 11.95 -2.59 -7.96
N PHE A 59 12.56 -3.78 -8.06
CA PHE A 59 11.83 -5.02 -8.32
C PHE A 59 10.79 -5.32 -7.23
N ALA A 60 11.16 -5.19 -5.96
CA ALA A 60 10.25 -5.39 -4.84
C ALA A 60 9.04 -4.43 -4.91
N THR A 61 9.28 -3.17 -5.27
CA THR A 61 8.22 -2.16 -5.44
C THR A 61 7.30 -2.52 -6.61
N VAL A 62 7.87 -2.89 -7.76
CA VAL A 62 7.09 -3.26 -8.96
C VAL A 62 6.21 -4.48 -8.69
N ILE A 63 6.74 -5.52 -8.05
CA ILE A 63 5.97 -6.72 -7.71
C ILE A 63 4.84 -6.40 -6.72
N GLY A 64 5.12 -5.57 -5.71
CA GLY A 64 4.11 -5.12 -4.74
C GLY A 64 2.96 -4.37 -5.41
N VAL A 65 3.29 -3.40 -6.28
CA VAL A 65 2.30 -2.62 -7.04
C VAL A 65 1.52 -3.50 -8.02
N ALA A 66 2.17 -4.44 -8.71
CA ALA A 66 1.49 -5.35 -9.64
C ALA A 66 0.46 -6.22 -8.93
N THR A 67 0.80 -6.73 -7.73
CA THR A 67 -0.11 -7.55 -6.93
C THR A 67 -1.35 -6.78 -6.50
N THR A 68 -1.19 -5.56 -5.97
CA THR A 68 -2.31 -4.72 -5.54
C THR A 68 -3.18 -4.28 -6.70
N LEU A 69 -2.57 -3.96 -7.86
CA LEU A 69 -3.30 -3.61 -9.08
C LEU A 69 -4.16 -4.78 -9.60
N GLY A 70 -3.61 -6.00 -9.56
CA GLY A 70 -4.34 -7.22 -9.95
C GLY A 70 -5.55 -7.48 -9.06
N LEU A 71 -5.37 -7.41 -7.73
CA LEU A 71 -6.46 -7.54 -6.77
C LEU A 71 -7.52 -6.45 -6.95
N GLY A 72 -7.10 -5.21 -7.22
CA GLY A 72 -8.01 -4.10 -7.53
C GLY A 72 -8.85 -4.35 -8.78
N ALA A 73 -8.23 -4.85 -9.86
CA ALA A 73 -8.94 -5.19 -11.09
C ALA A 73 -9.95 -6.33 -10.89
N GLN A 74 -9.61 -7.34 -10.08
CA GLN A 74 -10.54 -8.39 -9.68
C GLN A 74 -11.73 -7.84 -8.89
N GLN A 75 -11.48 -6.91 -7.97
CA GLN A 75 -12.55 -6.30 -7.17
C GLN A 75 -13.48 -5.42 -8.01
N ILE A 76 -12.94 -4.63 -8.95
CA ILE A 76 -13.75 -3.84 -9.91
C ILE A 76 -14.59 -4.78 -10.78
N ASN A 77 -13.97 -5.81 -11.35
CA ASN A 77 -14.66 -6.76 -12.20
C ASN A 77 -15.77 -7.51 -11.44
N GLY A 78 -15.56 -7.88 -10.17
CA GLY A 78 -16.60 -8.43 -9.30
C GLY A 78 -17.77 -7.47 -9.09
N GLY A 79 -17.50 -6.19 -8.88
CA GLY A 79 -18.53 -5.15 -8.80
C GLY A 79 -19.33 -4.98 -10.09
N LEU A 80 -18.66 -4.96 -11.24
CA LEU A 80 -19.31 -4.91 -12.56
C LEU A 80 -20.16 -6.16 -12.84
N THR A 81 -19.69 -7.33 -12.39
CA THR A 81 -20.45 -8.57 -12.48
C THR A 81 -21.74 -8.47 -11.69
N TYR A 82 -21.66 -7.98 -10.44
CA TYR A 82 -22.82 -7.84 -9.56
C TYR A 82 -23.86 -6.83 -10.08
N LEU A 83 -23.41 -5.69 -10.61
CA LEU A 83 -24.30 -4.60 -11.04
C LEU A 83 -24.83 -4.76 -12.47
N PHE A 84 -24.00 -5.26 -13.39
CA PHE A 84 -24.27 -5.24 -14.83
C PHE A 84 -24.20 -6.62 -15.49
N GLY A 85 -23.91 -7.69 -14.73
CA GLY A 85 -23.78 -9.04 -15.28
C GLY A 85 -22.57 -9.24 -16.19
N VAL A 86 -21.57 -8.35 -16.13
CA VAL A 86 -20.33 -8.48 -16.91
C VAL A 86 -19.60 -9.78 -16.51
N PRO A 87 -19.03 -10.56 -17.45
CA PRO A 87 -18.30 -11.77 -17.09
C PRO A 87 -17.11 -11.52 -16.16
N ASN A 88 -16.96 -12.40 -15.16
CA ASN A 88 -15.78 -12.41 -14.29
C ASN A 88 -14.70 -13.34 -14.85
N ASN A 89 -13.83 -12.78 -15.68
CA ASN A 89 -12.73 -13.51 -16.30
C ASN A 89 -11.49 -12.63 -16.49
N PHE A 90 -10.38 -13.29 -16.84
CA PHE A 90 -9.10 -12.64 -17.06
C PHE A 90 -9.14 -11.53 -18.11
N THR A 91 -9.89 -11.72 -19.21
CA THR A 91 -9.96 -10.73 -20.30
C THR A 91 -10.51 -9.40 -19.82
N VAL A 92 -11.58 -9.40 -19.02
CA VAL A 92 -12.15 -8.17 -18.47
C VAL A 92 -11.22 -7.55 -17.43
N GLN A 93 -10.63 -8.36 -16.54
CA GLN A 93 -9.66 -7.87 -15.55
C GLN A 93 -8.44 -7.22 -16.22
N PHE A 94 -7.88 -7.84 -17.25
CA PHE A 94 -6.78 -7.28 -18.05
C PHE A 94 -7.16 -5.96 -18.72
N THR A 95 -8.36 -5.90 -19.30
CA THR A 95 -8.88 -4.66 -19.91
C THR A 95 -9.01 -3.54 -18.88
N ILE A 96 -9.51 -3.83 -17.69
CA ILE A 96 -9.58 -2.87 -16.57
C ILE A 96 -8.19 -2.37 -16.21
N ILE A 97 -7.20 -3.26 -16.08
CA ILE A 97 -5.80 -2.88 -15.78
C ILE A 97 -5.25 -1.94 -16.84
N VAL A 98 -5.44 -2.23 -18.13
CA VAL A 98 -4.97 -1.38 -19.24
C VAL A 98 -5.60 0.02 -19.14
N ILE A 99 -6.92 0.10 -18.94
CA ILE A 99 -7.63 1.37 -18.81
C ILE A 99 -7.12 2.17 -17.61
N VAL A 100 -7.06 1.55 -16.43
CA VAL A 100 -6.58 2.20 -15.20
C VAL A 100 -5.13 2.65 -15.33
N THR A 101 -4.29 1.87 -16.00
CA THR A 101 -2.89 2.23 -16.26
C THR A 101 -2.79 3.46 -17.16
N ILE A 102 -3.60 3.55 -18.22
CA ILE A 102 -3.66 4.74 -19.08
C ILE A 102 -4.11 5.97 -18.28
N LEU A 103 -5.18 5.84 -17.48
CA LEU A 103 -5.67 6.93 -16.62
C LEU A 103 -4.61 7.37 -15.61
N PHE A 104 -3.90 6.42 -14.99
CA PHE A 104 -2.80 6.71 -14.08
C PHE A 104 -1.66 7.46 -14.77
N MET A 105 -1.25 7.04 -15.97
CA MET A 105 -0.21 7.73 -16.75
C MET A 105 -0.63 9.17 -17.07
N LEU A 106 -1.87 9.39 -17.53
CA LEU A 106 -2.39 10.73 -17.79
C LEU A 106 -2.38 11.60 -16.52
N SER A 107 -2.78 11.03 -15.38
CA SER A 107 -2.74 11.73 -14.09
C SER A 107 -1.31 12.07 -13.67
N ALA A 108 -0.37 11.13 -13.80
CA ALA A 108 1.02 11.33 -13.44
C ALA A 108 1.68 12.41 -14.32
N MET A 109 1.36 12.45 -15.61
CA MET A 109 1.85 13.47 -16.54
C MET A 109 1.33 14.88 -16.23
N SER A 110 0.14 15.00 -15.64
CA SER A 110 -0.43 16.30 -15.22
C SER A 110 0.26 16.94 -14.01
N GLY A 111 1.20 16.22 -13.38
CA GLY A 111 2.00 16.68 -12.24
C GLY A 111 1.47 16.20 -10.88
N LEU A 112 2.40 15.98 -9.94
CA LEU A 112 2.11 15.51 -8.58
C LEU A 112 1.18 16.47 -7.82
N ASP A 113 1.43 17.78 -7.95
CA ASP A 113 0.70 18.85 -7.26
C ASP A 113 -0.73 19.10 -7.81
N LYS A 114 -1.13 18.36 -8.86
CA LYS A 114 -2.45 18.50 -9.47
C LYS A 114 -3.16 17.15 -9.56
N GLY A 115 -2.79 16.31 -10.53
CA GLY A 115 -3.54 15.10 -10.84
C GLY A 115 -3.52 14.09 -9.71
N ILE A 116 -2.33 13.71 -9.24
CA ILE A 116 -2.18 12.73 -8.17
C ILE A 116 -2.81 13.23 -6.87
N GLN A 117 -2.60 14.51 -6.52
CA GLN A 117 -3.19 15.10 -5.33
C GLN A 117 -4.72 15.11 -5.39
N LEU A 118 -5.31 15.51 -6.54
CA LEU A 118 -6.77 15.51 -6.72
C LEU A 118 -7.35 14.10 -6.58
N LEU A 119 -6.80 13.12 -7.28
CA LEU A 119 -7.25 11.73 -7.20
C LEU A 119 -7.12 11.17 -5.77
N SER A 120 -6.02 11.50 -5.08
CA SER A 120 -5.80 11.09 -3.70
C SER A 120 -6.85 11.70 -2.76
N ASN A 121 -7.14 13.00 -2.90
CA ASN A 121 -8.15 13.68 -2.09
C ASN A 121 -9.56 13.10 -2.33
N VAL A 122 -9.93 12.86 -3.59
CA VAL A 122 -11.21 12.22 -3.95
C VAL A 122 -11.29 10.82 -3.35
N ASN A 123 -10.23 10.02 -3.45
CA ASN A 123 -10.20 8.69 -2.87
C ASN A 123 -10.43 8.70 -1.35
N ILE A 124 -9.76 9.60 -0.62
CA ILE A 124 -9.96 9.73 0.84
C ILE A 124 -11.39 10.16 1.16
N TYR A 125 -11.97 11.08 0.39
CA TYR A 125 -13.37 11.50 0.59
C TYR A 125 -14.35 10.35 0.36
N VAL A 126 -14.22 9.63 -0.77
CA VAL A 126 -15.08 8.48 -1.09
C VAL A 126 -14.94 7.38 -0.03
N ALA A 127 -13.72 7.05 0.38
CA ALA A 127 -13.46 6.07 1.43
C ALA A 127 -14.10 6.49 2.77
N GLY A 128 -13.98 7.77 3.15
CA GLY A 128 -14.61 8.32 4.35
C GLY A 128 -16.12 8.25 4.31
N VAL A 129 -16.74 8.63 3.19
CA VAL A 129 -18.19 8.53 2.99
C VAL A 129 -18.66 7.07 3.08
N LEU A 130 -17.98 6.15 2.39
CA LEU A 130 -18.32 4.72 2.44
C LEU A 130 -18.19 4.15 3.86
N LEU A 131 -17.16 4.57 4.62
CA LEU A 131 -16.99 4.16 6.02
C LEU A 131 -18.18 4.62 6.88
N VAL A 132 -18.55 5.89 6.78
CA VAL A 132 -19.67 6.46 7.55
C VAL A 132 -20.99 5.78 7.16
N LEU A 133 -21.25 5.60 5.87
CA LEU A 133 -22.43 4.89 5.40
C LEU A 133 -22.48 3.45 5.91
N THR A 134 -21.36 2.74 5.88
CA THR A 134 -21.26 1.36 6.40
C THR A 134 -21.55 1.30 7.90
N LEU A 135 -21.07 2.29 8.67
CA LEU A 135 -21.31 2.36 10.11
C LEU A 135 -22.78 2.65 10.45
N ILE A 136 -23.44 3.53 9.70
CA ILE A 136 -24.82 3.95 9.98
C ILE A 136 -25.85 2.96 9.42
N LEU A 137 -25.65 2.48 8.19
CA LEU A 137 -26.58 1.56 7.52
C LEU A 137 -26.35 0.10 7.91
N GLY A 138 -25.14 -0.24 8.35
CA GLY A 138 -24.82 -1.56 8.89
C GLY A 138 -25.22 -1.72 10.36
N PRO A 139 -25.02 -2.91 10.95
CA PRO A 139 -25.31 -3.17 12.35
C PRO A 139 -24.27 -2.49 13.26
N THR A 140 -24.46 -1.21 13.57
CA THR A 140 -23.47 -0.36 14.26
C THR A 140 -22.95 -0.99 15.56
N LEU A 141 -23.84 -1.50 16.42
CA LEU A 141 -23.46 -2.15 17.67
C LEU A 141 -22.55 -3.36 17.44
N PHE A 142 -22.85 -4.18 16.43
CA PHE A 142 -22.01 -5.32 16.08
C PHE A 142 -20.63 -4.87 15.61
N ILE A 143 -20.57 -3.86 14.73
CA ILE A 143 -19.29 -3.34 14.21
C ILE A 143 -18.43 -2.78 15.34
N MET A 144 -19.02 -1.96 16.23
CA MET A 144 -18.30 -1.35 17.35
C MET A 144 -17.83 -2.37 18.40
N ASN A 145 -18.69 -3.36 18.71
CA ASN A 145 -18.32 -4.45 19.61
C ASN A 145 -17.20 -5.31 19.00
N ASN A 146 -17.32 -5.66 17.72
CA ASN A 146 -16.30 -6.45 17.03
C ASN A 146 -14.98 -5.69 16.92
N PHE A 147 -15.01 -4.38 16.65
CA PHE A 147 -13.82 -3.53 16.66
C PHE A 147 -13.14 -3.55 18.03
N THR A 148 -13.89 -3.27 19.09
CA THR A 148 -13.34 -3.22 20.47
C THR A 148 -12.78 -4.58 20.89
N ASN A 149 -13.51 -5.66 20.63
CA ASN A 149 -13.08 -7.02 20.95
C ASN A 149 -11.83 -7.41 20.15
N SER A 150 -11.83 -7.18 18.83
CA SER A 150 -10.69 -7.51 17.97
C SER A 150 -9.44 -6.70 18.32
N PHE A 151 -9.62 -5.44 18.74
CA PHE A 151 -8.53 -4.59 19.18
C PHE A 151 -7.95 -5.07 20.52
N GLY A 152 -8.81 -5.41 21.49
CA GLY A 152 -8.39 -6.00 22.76
C GLY A 152 -7.67 -7.33 22.58
N ASP A 153 -8.22 -8.22 21.75
CA ASP A 153 -7.63 -9.51 21.39
C ASP A 153 -6.25 -9.33 20.74
N TYR A 154 -6.10 -8.37 19.83
CA TYR A 154 -4.81 -8.05 19.24
C TYR A 154 -3.77 -7.64 20.29
N LEU A 155 -4.11 -6.75 21.22
CA LEU A 155 -3.18 -6.31 22.26
C LEU A 155 -2.78 -7.45 23.21
N GLN A 156 -3.71 -8.34 23.54
CA GLN A 156 -3.42 -9.49 24.41
C GLN A 156 -2.52 -10.51 23.73
N ASN A 157 -2.76 -10.78 22.45
CA ASN A 157 -2.13 -11.89 21.75
C ASN A 157 -0.98 -11.49 20.82
N ILE A 158 -0.62 -10.19 20.75
CA ILE A 158 0.43 -9.70 19.84
C ILE A 158 1.76 -10.45 19.98
N ILE A 159 2.18 -10.76 21.22
CA ILE A 159 3.44 -11.48 21.47
C ILE A 159 3.32 -12.91 20.93
N GLN A 160 2.29 -13.64 21.33
CA GLN A 160 2.08 -15.02 20.88
C GLN A 160 1.99 -15.11 19.35
N MET A 161 1.19 -14.23 18.72
CA MET A 161 1.05 -14.16 17.26
C MET A 161 2.37 -13.82 16.56
N SER A 162 3.26 -13.04 17.20
CA SER A 162 4.57 -12.70 16.64
C SER A 162 5.54 -13.87 16.58
N PHE A 163 5.40 -14.84 17.48
CA PHE A 163 6.26 -16.04 17.54
C PHE A 163 5.56 -17.30 17.00
N GLN A 164 4.35 -17.16 16.47
CA GLN A 164 3.63 -18.28 15.88
C GLN A 164 4.32 -18.70 14.58
N THR A 165 4.90 -19.89 14.59
CA THR A 165 5.45 -20.56 13.40
C THR A 165 4.44 -21.60 12.90
N ALA A 166 4.54 -21.95 11.61
CA ALA A 166 3.60 -22.83 10.91
C ALA A 166 3.56 -24.24 11.51
#